data_AF-A0A351MI12-F1
#
_entry.id   AF-A0A351MI12-F1
#
_cell.length_a   1.000
_cell.length_b   1.000
_cell.length_c   1.000
_cell.angle_alpha   90.00
_cell.angle_beta   90.00
_cell.angle_gamma   90.00
#
_symmetry.space_group_name_H-M   'P 1'
#
loop_
_entity.id
_entity.type
_entity.pdbx_description
1 polymer ?
#
loop_
_entity_poly.entity_id
_entity_poly.type
_entity_poly.pdbx_seq_one_letter_code
_entity_poly.pdbx_strand_id
1 'polypeptide(L)' 'GAPVPAAAAGQRPTRGQARGGEQPARTQTVTVEKVGRNEPCPCGSGKKYKFCCGR' A
#
# COMPACT_ATOMS: atom_id res chain seq x y z
N GLY A 1 -13.98 -19.19 37.72
CA GLY A 1 -14.01 -19.65 36.33
C GLY A 1 -14.66 -18.61 35.46
N ALA A 2 -13.85 -17.85 34.74
CA ALA A 2 -14.18 -16.95 33.63
C ALA A 2 -12.80 -16.53 33.06
N PRO A 3 -12.57 -16.37 31.75
CA PRO A 3 -13.41 -15.65 30.76
C PRO A 3 -13.50 -16.39 29.40
N VAL A 4 -14.27 -16.01 28.37
CA VAL A 4 -14.16 -14.81 27.51
C VAL A 4 -15.43 -14.66 26.63
N PRO A 5 -15.81 -13.44 26.22
CA PRO A 5 -16.88 -13.24 25.24
C PRO A 5 -16.43 -13.64 23.83
N ALA A 6 -17.19 -14.53 23.20
CA ALA A 6 -17.03 -14.90 21.78
C ALA A 6 -17.61 -13.80 20.88
N ALA A 7 -16.88 -12.70 20.71
CA ALA A 7 -17.16 -11.71 19.69
C ALA A 7 -16.63 -12.19 18.32
N ALA A 8 -17.41 -13.03 17.62
CA ALA A 8 -17.16 -13.35 16.22
C ALA A 8 -17.82 -12.29 15.33
N ALA A 9 -17.13 -11.18 15.13
CA ALA A 9 -17.44 -10.22 14.08
C ALA A 9 -16.95 -10.77 12.73
N GLY A 10 -17.83 -10.76 11.72
CA GLY A 10 -17.45 -10.93 10.33
C GLY A 10 -18.57 -11.52 9.47
N GLN A 11 -18.87 -11.07 8.26
CA GLN A 11 -18.34 -10.00 7.40
C GLN A 11 -19.49 -9.70 6.41
N ARG A 12 -19.88 -8.44 6.20
CA ARG A 12 -20.76 -8.08 5.07
C ARG A 12 -19.88 -7.67 3.90
N PRO A 13 -19.83 -8.42 2.78
CA PRO A 13 -19.11 -7.96 1.62
C PRO A 13 -19.80 -6.71 1.07
N THR A 14 -19.02 -5.68 0.81
CA THR A 14 -19.48 -4.45 0.18
C THR A 14 -19.94 -4.75 -1.25
N ARG A 15 -21.19 -4.41 -1.55
CA ARG A 15 -21.73 -4.41 -2.90
C ARG A 15 -21.01 -3.33 -3.70
N GLY A 16 -20.17 -3.72 -4.65
CA GLY A 16 -19.42 -2.76 -5.46
C GLY A 16 -18.58 -3.37 -6.57
N GLN A 17 -19.11 -4.34 -7.32
CA GLN A 17 -18.47 -4.76 -8.57
C GLN A 17 -19.18 -4.10 -9.76
N ALA A 18 -18.71 -2.92 -10.12
CA ALA A 18 -18.91 -2.36 -11.45
C ALA A 18 -17.77 -2.87 -12.33
N ARG A 19 -18.07 -3.79 -13.26
CA ARG A 19 -17.21 -4.03 -14.42
C ARG A 19 -17.40 -2.87 -15.38
N GLY A 20 -16.33 -2.15 -15.68
CA GLY A 20 -16.35 -1.10 -16.68
C GLY A 20 -14.94 -0.66 -17.07
N GLY A 21 -14.58 -0.90 -18.33
CA GLY A 21 -13.58 -0.11 -19.05
C GLY A 21 -12.21 -0.75 -19.22
N GLU A 22 -12.03 -1.44 -20.35
CA GLU A 22 -10.83 -1.35 -21.20
C GLU A 22 -10.21 0.05 -21.13
N GLN A 23 -8.92 0.16 -20.77
CA GLN A 23 -8.17 1.40 -20.93
C GLN A 23 -6.93 1.16 -21.80
N PRO A 24 -6.81 1.90 -22.92
CA PRO A 24 -5.84 1.64 -23.97
C PRO A 24 -4.44 2.12 -23.58
N ALA A 25 -3.44 1.50 -24.20
CA ALA A 25 -2.06 1.98 -24.35
C ALA A 25 -1.43 2.55 -23.07
N ARG A 26 -0.64 1.71 -22.40
CA ARG A 26 0.25 2.07 -21.31
C ARG A 26 1.25 3.12 -21.79
N THR A 27 0.87 4.40 -21.73
CA THR A 27 1.82 5.45 -21.37
C THR A 27 2.46 4.93 -20.10
N GLN A 28 3.70 4.45 -20.20
CA GLN A 28 4.52 4.18 -19.06
C GLN A 28 4.76 5.55 -18.44
N THR A 29 3.77 6.06 -17.70
CA THR A 29 4.01 7.02 -16.67
C THR A 29 5.13 6.36 -15.89
N VAL A 30 6.33 6.94 -15.98
CA VAL A 30 7.39 6.60 -15.05
C VAL A 30 6.78 6.97 -13.72
N THR A 31 6.14 5.98 -13.10
CA THR A 31 5.76 6.03 -11.72
C THR A 31 7.11 6.06 -11.07
N VAL A 32 7.65 7.26 -10.88
CA VAL A 32 8.65 7.49 -9.86
C VAL A 32 7.90 7.02 -8.63
N GLU A 33 8.08 5.74 -8.29
CA GLU A 33 7.60 5.19 -7.04
C GLU A 33 8.11 6.18 -6.02
N LYS A 34 7.18 6.92 -5.43
CA LYS A 34 7.49 7.94 -4.45
C LYS A 34 7.99 7.15 -3.27
N VAL A 35 9.30 6.90 -3.26
CA VAL A 35 9.94 6.07 -2.26
C VAL A 35 9.54 6.64 -0.91
N GLY A 36 8.89 5.80 -0.10
CA GLY A 36 8.31 6.27 1.13
C GLY A 36 9.42 6.86 1.99
N ARG A 37 9.17 8.00 2.67
CA ARG A 37 10.21 8.63 3.51
C ARG A 37 10.82 7.66 4.55
N ASN A 38 10.10 6.62 4.94
CA ASN A 38 10.57 5.61 5.89
C ASN A 38 11.19 4.35 5.24
N GLU A 39 11.14 4.20 3.92
CA GLU A 39 11.69 3.05 3.20
C GLU A 39 13.21 3.11 3.10
N PRO A 40 13.90 1.96 2.90
CA PRO A 40 15.34 1.95 2.63
C PRO A 40 15.70 2.81 1.41
N CYS A 41 16.81 3.53 1.50
CA CYS A 41 17.22 4.46 0.46
C CYS A 41 17.78 3.71 -0.75
N PRO A 42 17.30 3.99 -1.98
CA PRO A 42 17.70 3.25 -3.19
C PRO A 42 19.17 3.46 -3.60
N CYS A 43 19.89 4.39 -2.97
CA CYS A 43 21.32 4.60 -3.19
C CYS A 43 22.23 3.54 -2.53
N GLY A 44 21.66 2.51 -1.87
CA GLY A 44 22.43 1.42 -1.26
C GLY A 44 23.10 1.77 0.06
N SER A 45 22.78 2.92 0.67
CA SER A 45 23.37 3.34 1.95
C SER A 45 22.86 2.58 3.18
N GLY A 46 21.83 1.73 3.04
CA GLY A 46 21.18 1.01 4.15
C GLY A 46 20.36 1.89 5.10
N LYS A 47 20.35 3.21 4.90
CA LYS A 47 19.59 4.19 5.70
C LYS A 47 18.19 4.39 5.14
N LYS A 48 17.23 4.83 5.97
CA LYS A 48 15.89 5.22 5.49
C LYS A 48 15.99 6.44 4.57
N TYR A 49 15.13 6.55 3.57
CA TYR A 49 15.14 7.60 2.55
C TYR A 49 15.15 9.01 3.18
N LYS A 50 14.30 9.28 4.18
CA LYS A 50 14.25 10.57 4.91
C LYS A 50 15.55 10.98 5.62
N PHE A 51 16.46 10.03 5.86
CA PHE A 51 17.74 10.26 6.52
C PHE A 51 18.93 10.18 5.56
N CYS A 52 18.68 10.01 4.26
CA CYS A 52 19.69 9.89 3.23
C CYS A 52 19.37 10.83 2.05
N CYS A 53 18.86 10.33 0.94
CA CYS A 53 18.55 11.15 -0.25
C CYS A 53 17.27 11.99 -0.14
N GLY A 54 16.37 11.66 0.79
CA GLY A 54 15.09 12.34 1.01
C GLY A 54 15.09 13.37 2.12
N ARG A 55 16.28 13.84 2.53
CA ARG A 55 16.45 14.92 3.49
C ARG A 55 16.01 16.24 2.88
#